data_AF-A0A937AK19-F1
#
_entry.id   AF-A0A937AK19-F1
#
_cell.length_a   1.000
_cell.length_b   1.000
_cell.length_c   1.000
_cell.angle_alpha   90.00
_cell.angle_beta   90.00
_cell.angle_gamma   90.00
#
_symmetry.space_group_name_H-M   'P 1'
#
loop_
_entity.id
_entity.type
_entity.pdbx_description
1 polymer ?
#
loop_
_entity_poly.entity_id
_entity_poly.type
_entity_poly.pdbx_seq_one_letter_code
_entity_poly.pdbx_strand_id
1 'polypeptide(L)'
;MIDVLKNKIWLTAKIRMVAESRRKMLSRILWVLMVWYSFSSLVVHLFSNSIKDLNPAEFGALFSVLSLMAPLVSLGLGLDILADKFRDCYLRLQKLLDHPSPDDELARQYSDILDIHPNHSPADYQDFLVGNITIEKKPLTDAVGNKIEVTWWMVTSYIIRKMAFWSLSFALFAFPVVYLITPFFSH
;
A
#
# COMPACT_ATOMS: atom_id res chain seq x y z
N MET A 1 14.66 -14.76 -27.86
CA MET A 1 13.54 -13.81 -27.96
C MET A 1 12.41 -14.19 -27.00
N ILE A 2 12.02 -15.48 -26.98
CA ILE A 2 11.06 -16.06 -26.02
C ILE A 2 11.38 -15.71 -24.56
N ASP A 3 12.64 -15.92 -24.16
CA ASP A 3 13.05 -15.72 -22.77
C ASP A 3 13.01 -14.23 -22.35
N VAL A 4 13.26 -13.32 -23.30
CA VAL A 4 13.18 -11.86 -23.11
C VAL A 4 11.73 -11.47 -22.79
N LEU A 5 10.78 -11.98 -23.56
CA LEU A 5 9.35 -11.70 -23.37
C LEU A 5 8.84 -12.33 -22.07
N LYS A 6 9.18 -13.59 -21.79
CA LYS A 6 8.83 -14.27 -20.53
C LYS A 6 9.36 -13.52 -19.30
N ASN A 7 10.61 -13.07 -19.35
CA ASN A 7 11.20 -12.27 -18.27
C ASN A 7 10.46 -10.94 -18.07
N LYS A 8 10.08 -10.25 -19.16
CA LYS A 8 9.29 -9.02 -19.10
C LYS A 8 7.91 -9.25 -18.49
N ILE A 9 7.22 -10.33 -18.87
CA ILE A 9 5.91 -10.70 -18.32
C ILE A 9 6.05 -11.00 -16.83
N TRP A 10 7.05 -11.79 -16.44
CA TRP A 10 7.33 -12.14 -15.05
C TRP A 10 7.60 -10.91 -14.19
N LEU A 11 8.48 -10.01 -14.67
CA LEU A 11 8.83 -8.78 -13.99
C LEU A 11 7.58 -7.90 -13.79
N THR A 12 6.79 -7.73 -14.85
CA THR A 12 5.54 -6.97 -14.81
C THR A 12 4.54 -7.56 -13.80
N ALA A 13 4.38 -8.88 -13.77
CA ALA A 13 3.52 -9.56 -12.81
C ALA A 13 3.96 -9.27 -11.36
N LYS A 14 5.26 -9.34 -11.07
CA LYS A 14 5.80 -9.07 -9.74
C LYS A 14 5.61 -7.62 -9.29
N ILE A 15 5.82 -6.65 -10.17
CA ILE A 15 5.60 -5.23 -9.84
C ILE A 15 4.12 -4.98 -9.53
N ARG A 16 3.21 -5.60 -10.28
CA ARG A 16 1.76 -5.50 -10.04
C ARG A 16 1.35 -6.15 -8.71
N MET A 17 2.01 -7.22 -8.26
CA MET A 17 1.80 -7.78 -6.90
C MET A 17 2.20 -6.80 -5.79
N VAL A 18 3.31 -6.06 -5.96
CA VAL A 18 3.72 -5.01 -5.00
C VAL A 18 2.66 -3.90 -4.94
N ALA A 19 2.16 -3.48 -6.10
CA ALA A 19 1.13 -2.46 -6.22
C ALA A 19 -0.22 -2.89 -5.58
N GLU A 20 -0.59 -4.17 -5.70
CA GLU A 20 -1.75 -4.76 -4.99
C GLU A 20 -1.52 -4.70 -3.46
N SER A 21 -0.41 -5.26 -2.99
CA SER A 21 -0.10 -5.38 -1.56
C SER A 21 -0.11 -4.03 -0.85
N ARG A 22 0.47 -3.00 -1.49
CA ARG A 22 0.46 -1.63 -0.98
C ARG A 22 -0.96 -1.07 -0.80
N ARG A 23 -1.83 -1.26 -1.79
CA ARG A 23 -3.23 -0.77 -1.72
C ARG A 23 -4.04 -1.51 -0.66
N LYS A 24 -3.90 -2.84 -0.58
CA LYS A 24 -4.52 -3.64 0.48
C LYS A 24 -4.06 -3.23 1.87
N MET A 25 -2.76 -2.94 2.02
CA MET A 25 -2.22 -2.44 3.28
C MET A 25 -2.85 -1.10 3.67
N LEU A 26 -2.93 -0.15 2.74
CA LEU A 26 -3.55 1.15 2.99
C LEU A 26 -5.04 1.02 3.36
N SER A 27 -5.80 0.22 2.60
CA SER A 27 -7.21 -0.07 2.90
C SER A 27 -7.37 -0.64 4.31
N ARG A 28 -6.58 -1.66 4.68
CA ARG A 28 -6.60 -2.24 6.03
C ARG A 28 -6.28 -1.22 7.11
N ILE A 29 -5.28 -0.35 6.90
CA ILE A 29 -4.95 0.70 7.87
C ILE A 29 -6.12 1.66 8.05
N LEU A 30 -6.79 2.09 6.98
CA LEU A 30 -7.97 2.95 7.08
C LEU A 30 -9.12 2.28 7.83
N TRP A 31 -9.38 0.99 7.60
CA TRP A 31 -10.37 0.23 8.35
C TRP A 31 -10.02 0.09 9.84
N VAL A 32 -8.75 -0.15 10.17
CA VAL A 32 -8.30 -0.20 11.58
C VAL A 32 -8.39 1.19 12.23
N LEU A 33 -8.03 2.26 11.52
CA LEU A 33 -8.18 3.64 12.00
C LEU A 33 -9.65 3.96 12.28
N MET A 34 -10.58 3.57 11.41
CA MET A 34 -12.01 3.73 11.66
C MET A 34 -12.41 3.13 13.02
N VAL A 35 -12.08 1.86 13.25
CA VAL A 35 -12.39 1.19 14.52
C VAL A 35 -11.70 1.88 15.70
N TRP A 36 -10.43 2.25 15.54
CA TRP A 36 -9.65 2.91 16.58
C TRP A 36 -10.22 4.25 17.01
N TYR A 37 -10.62 5.09 16.06
CA TYR A 37 -11.21 6.40 16.32
C TYR A 37 -12.64 6.28 16.86
N SER A 38 -13.44 5.32 16.38
CA SER A 38 -14.77 5.03 16.96
C SER A 38 -14.66 4.60 18.42
N PHE A 39 -13.72 3.71 18.73
CA PHE A 39 -13.47 3.28 20.10
C PHE A 39 -12.98 4.44 20.98
N SER A 40 -12.05 5.24 20.47
CA SER A 40 -11.52 6.40 21.19
C SER A 40 -12.60 7.43 21.50
N SER A 41 -13.50 7.71 20.54
CA SER A 41 -14.66 8.59 20.75
C SER A 41 -15.55 8.07 21.89
N LEU A 42 -15.87 6.77 21.89
CA LEU A 42 -16.65 6.15 22.95
C LEU A 42 -15.97 6.30 24.33
N VAL A 43 -14.67 6.06 24.41
CA VAL A 43 -13.89 6.24 25.65
C VAL A 43 -13.98 7.68 26.13
N VAL A 44 -13.78 8.67 25.26
CA VAL A 44 -13.89 10.09 25.64
C VAL A 44 -15.27 10.43 26.18
N HIS A 45 -16.34 9.92 25.57
CA HIS A 45 -17.70 10.15 26.07
C HIS A 45 -17.97 9.48 27.42
N LEU A 46 -17.53 8.23 27.61
CA LEU A 46 -17.70 7.49 28.86
C LEU A 46 -16.93 8.11 30.03
N PHE A 47 -15.72 8.61 29.77
CA PHE A 47 -14.84 9.19 30.79
C PHE A 47 -14.83 10.73 30.78
N SER A 48 -15.83 11.35 30.16
CA SER A 48 -15.96 12.81 30.05
C SER A 48 -15.91 13.53 31.41
N ASN A 49 -16.43 12.90 32.47
CA ASN A 49 -16.37 13.44 33.84
C ASN A 49 -14.96 13.43 34.46
N SER A 50 -14.08 12.53 34.00
CA SER A 50 -12.69 12.43 34.48
C SER A 50 -11.73 13.32 33.70
N ILE A 51 -12.13 13.80 32.51
CA ILE A 51 -11.28 14.51 31.54
C ILE A 51 -11.79 15.96 31.32
N LYS A 52 -12.35 16.59 32.37
CA LYS A 52 -13.10 17.85 32.25
C LYS A 52 -12.31 19.02 31.65
N ASP A 53 -11.00 19.07 31.87
CA ASP A 53 -10.15 20.19 31.46
C ASP A 53 -9.70 20.12 29.99
N LEU A 54 -10.09 19.07 29.25
CA LEU A 54 -9.61 18.80 27.89
C LEU A 54 -10.70 18.81 26.81
N ASN A 55 -11.83 19.48 27.05
CA ASN A 55 -12.90 19.65 26.06
C ASN A 55 -13.36 18.29 25.47
N PRO A 56 -13.84 17.36 26.32
CA PRO A 56 -14.14 15.98 25.89
C PRO A 56 -15.25 15.90 24.83
N ALA A 57 -16.19 16.85 24.82
CA ALA A 57 -17.27 16.84 23.84
C ALA A 57 -16.75 17.12 22.42
N GLU A 58 -15.87 18.11 22.28
CA GLU A 58 -15.29 18.54 21.02
C GLU A 58 -14.37 17.46 20.43
N PHE A 59 -13.49 16.88 21.26
CA PHE A 59 -12.59 15.82 20.81
C PHE A 59 -13.31 14.50 20.55
N GLY A 60 -14.33 14.15 21.34
CA GLY A 60 -15.20 12.99 21.07
C GLY A 60 -15.90 13.13 19.72
N ALA A 61 -16.44 14.32 19.42
CA ALA A 61 -17.04 14.63 18.12
C ALA A 61 -16.01 14.56 16.98
N LEU A 62 -14.80 15.11 17.18
CA LEU A 62 -13.71 15.04 16.19
C LEU A 62 -13.34 13.58 15.88
N PHE A 63 -13.17 12.74 16.89
CA PHE A 63 -12.87 11.31 16.69
C PHE A 63 -13.99 10.60 15.94
N SER A 64 -15.25 10.91 16.22
CA SER A 64 -16.39 10.39 15.45
C SER A 64 -16.33 10.79 13.97
N VAL A 65 -16.04 12.06 13.68
CA VAL A 65 -15.90 12.54 12.29
C VAL A 65 -14.74 11.83 11.58
N LEU A 66 -13.57 11.72 12.23
CA LEU A 66 -12.42 11.02 11.66
C LEU A 66 -12.70 9.55 11.39
N SER A 67 -13.42 8.89 12.31
CA SER A 67 -13.83 7.50 12.13
C SER A 67 -14.70 7.32 10.87
N LEU A 68 -15.61 8.25 10.60
CA LEU A 68 -16.49 8.22 9.44
C LEU A 68 -15.76 8.54 8.14
N MET A 69 -14.74 9.41 8.19
CA MET A 69 -13.96 9.78 7.00
C MET A 69 -12.99 8.67 6.55
N ALA A 70 -12.43 7.90 7.46
CA ALA A 70 -11.47 6.84 7.14
C ALA A 70 -11.97 5.83 6.07
N PRO A 71 -13.15 5.20 6.20
CA PRO A 71 -13.68 4.29 5.17
C PRO A 71 -14.09 5.03 3.89
N LEU A 72 -14.58 6.27 3.97
CA LEU A 72 -14.93 7.09 2.81
C LEU A 72 -13.70 7.39 1.95
N VAL A 73 -12.54 7.63 2.55
CA VAL A 73 -11.27 7.78 1.82
C VAL A 73 -10.90 6.48 1.11
N SER A 74 -11.06 5.31 1.76
CA SER A 74 -10.77 4.02 1.13
C SER A 74 -11.67 3.77 -0.10
N LEU A 75 -12.96 4.06 0.04
CA LEU A 75 -13.97 3.95 -1.01
C LEU A 75 -13.74 4.97 -2.14
N GLY A 76 -13.51 6.24 -1.80
CA GLY A 76 -13.31 7.32 -2.78
C GLY A 76 -12.04 7.15 -3.61
N LEU A 77 -10.98 6.60 -3.02
CA LEU A 77 -9.75 6.25 -3.75
C LEU A 77 -9.85 4.89 -4.47
N GLY A 78 -10.94 4.14 -4.26
CA GLY A 78 -11.17 2.83 -4.86
C GLY A 78 -10.03 1.84 -4.57
N LEU A 79 -9.45 1.88 -3.37
CA LEU A 79 -8.23 1.13 -3.05
C LEU A 79 -8.40 -0.38 -3.24
N ASP A 80 -9.51 -0.93 -2.77
CA ASP A 80 -9.83 -2.35 -2.88
C ASP A 80 -10.11 -2.75 -4.33
N ILE A 81 -10.91 -1.96 -5.05
CA ILE A 81 -11.23 -2.20 -6.48
C ILE A 81 -9.94 -2.18 -7.31
N LEU A 82 -9.07 -1.21 -7.07
CA LEU A 82 -7.78 -1.14 -7.76
C LEU A 82 -6.90 -2.34 -7.40
N ALA A 83 -6.82 -2.71 -6.12
CA ALA A 83 -6.06 -3.88 -5.69
C ALA A 83 -6.54 -5.16 -6.40
N ASP A 84 -7.85 -5.36 -6.52
CA ASP A 84 -8.43 -6.50 -7.22
C ASP A 84 -8.13 -6.47 -8.73
N LYS A 85 -8.10 -5.29 -9.37
CA LYS A 85 -7.63 -5.16 -10.76
C LYS A 85 -6.15 -5.53 -10.92
N PHE A 86 -5.28 -5.16 -9.98
CA PHE A 86 -3.87 -5.59 -10.02
C PHE A 86 -3.77 -7.10 -9.80
N ARG A 87 -4.61 -7.66 -8.93
CA ARG A 87 -4.71 -9.10 -8.69
C ARG A 87 -5.10 -9.88 -9.93
N ASP A 88 -6.21 -9.50 -10.56
CA ASP A 88 -6.66 -10.16 -11.79
C ASP A 88 -5.57 -10.09 -12.87
N CYS A 89 -4.89 -8.93 -12.99
CA CYS A 89 -3.81 -8.80 -13.94
C CYS A 89 -2.67 -9.80 -13.71
N TYR A 90 -2.02 -9.79 -12.53
CA TYR A 90 -0.83 -10.64 -12.39
C TYR A 90 -1.21 -12.12 -12.41
N LEU A 91 -2.43 -12.51 -12.00
CA LEU A 91 -2.91 -13.88 -12.13
C LEU A 91 -3.05 -14.28 -13.59
N ARG A 92 -3.56 -13.39 -14.46
CA ARG A 92 -3.59 -13.62 -15.91
C ARG A 92 -2.19 -13.71 -16.51
N LEU A 93 -1.27 -12.82 -16.09
CA LEU A 93 0.13 -12.86 -16.53
C LEU A 93 0.84 -14.15 -16.07
N GLN A 94 0.55 -14.65 -14.87
CA GLN A 94 1.06 -15.93 -14.39
C GLN A 94 0.51 -17.10 -15.20
N LYS A 95 -0.80 -17.14 -15.44
CA LYS A 95 -1.41 -18.16 -16.31
C LYS A 95 -0.79 -18.17 -17.72
N LEU A 96 -0.50 -16.97 -18.24
CA LEU A 96 0.17 -16.81 -19.54
C LEU A 96 1.60 -17.39 -19.55
N LEU A 97 2.31 -17.28 -18.42
CA LEU A 97 3.64 -17.86 -18.26
C LEU A 97 3.62 -19.38 -18.05
N ASP A 98 2.63 -19.88 -17.32
CA ASP A 98 2.48 -21.32 -16.99
C ASP A 98 2.01 -22.12 -18.22
N HIS A 99 1.27 -21.50 -19.13
CA HIS A 99 0.77 -22.10 -20.39
C HIS A 99 1.23 -21.28 -21.61
N PRO A 100 2.53 -21.32 -21.95
CA PRO A 100 3.07 -20.48 -23.01
C PRO A 100 2.52 -20.90 -24.38
N SER A 101 1.88 -19.95 -25.05
CA SER A 101 1.52 -20.02 -26.47
C SER A 101 2.75 -19.75 -27.36
N PRO A 102 2.68 -19.99 -28.69
CA PRO A 102 3.71 -19.56 -29.63
C PRO A 102 4.03 -18.05 -29.48
N ASP A 103 5.25 -17.64 -29.79
CA ASP A 103 5.76 -16.29 -29.48
C ASP A 103 4.87 -15.13 -29.91
N ASP A 104 4.36 -15.18 -31.15
CA ASP A 104 3.50 -14.12 -31.70
C ASP A 104 2.18 -14.00 -30.94
N GLU A 105 1.64 -15.13 -30.52
CA GLU A 105 0.40 -15.20 -29.76
C GLU A 105 0.62 -14.82 -28.29
N LEU A 106 1.76 -15.20 -27.71
CA LEU A 106 2.19 -14.79 -26.38
C LEU A 106 2.33 -13.26 -26.28
N ALA A 107 2.91 -12.63 -27.30
CA ALA A 107 3.08 -11.17 -27.36
C ALA A 107 1.72 -10.45 -27.47
N ARG A 108 0.80 -10.96 -28.29
CA ARG A 108 -0.57 -10.43 -28.42
C ARG A 108 -1.34 -10.53 -27.12
N GLN A 109 -1.42 -11.73 -26.53
CA GLN A 109 -2.11 -11.96 -25.26
C GLN A 109 -1.52 -11.10 -24.13
N TYR A 110 -0.19 -10.91 -24.13
CA TYR A 110 0.44 -10.01 -23.18
C TYR A 110 -0.03 -8.56 -23.37
N SER A 111 -0.04 -8.04 -24.60
CA SER A 111 -0.54 -6.69 -24.90
C SER A 111 -2.00 -6.53 -24.49
N ASP A 112 -2.86 -7.49 -24.84
CA ASP A 112 -4.29 -7.47 -24.53
C ASP A 112 -4.54 -7.40 -23.01
N ILE A 113 -3.75 -8.16 -22.22
CA ILE A 113 -3.81 -8.09 -20.76
C ILE A 113 -3.38 -6.70 -20.27
N LEU A 114 -2.35 -6.09 -20.85
CA LEU A 114 -1.91 -4.77 -20.41
C LEU A 114 -2.93 -3.67 -20.72
N ASP A 115 -3.59 -3.73 -21.87
CA ASP A 115 -4.51 -2.69 -22.34
C ASP A 115 -5.76 -2.54 -21.46
N ILE A 116 -6.24 -3.65 -20.89
CA ILE A 116 -7.46 -3.64 -20.06
C ILE A 116 -7.20 -3.37 -18.56
N HIS A 117 -5.93 -3.40 -18.12
CA HIS A 117 -5.57 -3.31 -16.71
C HIS A 117 -4.83 -2.01 -16.37
N PRO A 118 -5.00 -1.46 -15.15
CA PRO A 118 -4.37 -0.21 -14.77
C PRO A 118 -2.84 -0.30 -14.79
N ASN A 119 -2.21 0.82 -15.16
CA ASN A 119 -0.76 0.97 -15.10
C ASN A 119 -0.26 1.02 -13.65
N HIS A 120 0.92 0.44 -13.44
CA HIS A 120 1.66 0.54 -12.19
C HIS A 120 2.38 1.90 -12.12
N SER A 121 2.65 2.38 -10.90
CA SER A 121 3.41 3.62 -10.73
C SER A 121 4.92 3.35 -10.83
N PRO A 122 5.73 4.33 -11.24
CA PRO A 122 7.19 4.20 -11.19
C PRO A 122 7.73 3.89 -9.78
N ALA A 123 7.03 4.35 -8.75
CA ALA A 123 7.35 4.02 -7.36
C ALA A 123 7.18 2.53 -7.05
N ASP A 124 6.19 1.85 -7.64
CA ASP A 124 6.00 0.40 -7.45
C ASP A 124 7.18 -0.39 -8.03
N TYR A 125 7.70 0.06 -9.18
CA TYR A 125 8.89 -0.54 -9.80
C TYR A 125 10.13 -0.37 -8.93
N GLN A 126 10.37 0.85 -8.43
CA GLN A 126 11.49 1.11 -7.53
C GLN A 126 11.39 0.31 -6.22
N ASP A 127 10.19 0.24 -5.63
CA ASP A 127 9.94 -0.53 -4.42
C ASP A 127 10.22 -2.03 -4.63
N PHE A 128 9.82 -2.57 -5.79
CA PHE A 128 10.11 -3.96 -6.16
C PHE A 128 11.61 -4.21 -6.32
N LEU A 129 12.32 -3.34 -7.06
CA LEU A 129 13.76 -3.48 -7.32
C LEU A 129 14.57 -3.40 -6.03
N VAL A 130 14.33 -2.36 -5.22
CA VAL A 130 15.01 -2.19 -3.94
C VAL A 130 14.71 -3.39 -3.05
N GLY A 131 13.43 -3.78 -2.91
CA GLY A 131 13.05 -4.94 -2.10
C GLY A 131 13.78 -6.23 -2.49
N ASN A 132 13.79 -6.59 -3.78
CA ASN A 132 14.42 -7.84 -4.20
C ASN A 132 15.95 -7.81 -4.15
N ILE A 133 16.57 -6.71 -4.59
CA ILE A 133 18.02 -6.65 -4.74
C ILE A 133 18.69 -6.38 -3.39
N THR A 134 18.14 -5.49 -2.56
CA THR A 134 18.78 -5.13 -1.28
C THR A 134 18.32 -6.02 -0.13
N ILE A 135 17.03 -6.37 -0.05
CA ILE A 135 16.49 -7.15 1.07
C ILE A 135 16.62 -8.65 0.80
N GLU A 136 16.16 -9.12 -0.37
CA GLU A 136 16.22 -10.55 -0.71
C GLU A 136 17.59 -10.99 -1.28
N LYS A 137 18.47 -10.02 -1.61
CA LYS A 137 19.78 -10.25 -2.23
C LYS A 137 19.72 -11.09 -3.51
N LYS A 138 18.59 -11.04 -4.22
CA LYS A 138 18.41 -11.76 -5.48
C LYS A 138 18.81 -10.83 -6.63
N PRO A 139 19.86 -11.17 -7.40
CA PRO A 139 20.21 -10.38 -8.58
C PRO A 139 19.08 -10.51 -9.60
N LEU A 140 18.56 -9.36 -10.04
CA LEU A 140 17.58 -9.30 -11.12
C LEU A 140 18.29 -9.01 -12.43
N THR A 141 17.90 -9.73 -13.47
CA THR A 141 18.32 -9.48 -14.84
C THR A 141 17.17 -8.85 -15.61
N ASP A 142 17.49 -7.85 -16.41
CA ASP A 142 16.58 -7.30 -17.41
C ASP A 142 16.27 -8.36 -18.48
N ALA A 143 15.28 -8.08 -19.31
CA ALA A 143 14.85 -8.92 -20.42
C ALA A 143 16.02 -9.26 -21.37
N VAL A 144 17.01 -8.39 -21.50
CA VAL A 144 18.22 -8.56 -22.33
C VAL A 144 19.35 -9.33 -21.61
N GLY A 145 19.14 -9.71 -20.33
CA GLY A 145 20.14 -10.41 -19.51
C GLY A 145 21.11 -9.49 -18.77
N ASN A 146 20.98 -8.17 -18.92
CA ASN A 146 21.77 -7.19 -18.18
C ASN A 146 21.37 -7.19 -16.70
N LYS A 147 22.33 -7.14 -15.78
CA LYS A 147 22.03 -6.99 -14.35
C LYS A 147 21.41 -5.62 -14.11
N ILE A 148 20.26 -5.59 -13.43
CA ILE A 148 19.61 -4.35 -13.01
C ILE A 148 20.33 -3.88 -11.74
N GLU A 149 21.01 -2.75 -11.82
CA GLU A 149 21.66 -2.14 -10.67
C GLU A 149 20.73 -1.16 -9.96
N VAL A 150 20.74 -1.20 -8.62
CA VAL A 150 19.99 -0.26 -7.81
C VAL A 150 20.88 0.93 -7.49
N THR A 151 20.46 2.12 -7.92
CA THR A 151 21.15 3.35 -7.57
C THR A 151 20.87 3.73 -6.11
N TRP A 152 21.84 4.33 -5.42
CA TRP A 152 21.68 4.84 -4.05
C TRP A 152 20.46 5.78 -3.89
N TRP A 153 20.15 6.57 -4.92
CA TRP A 153 18.97 7.43 -4.96
C TRP A 153 17.66 6.64 -4.86
N MET A 154 17.56 5.47 -5.48
CA MET A 154 16.37 4.62 -5.40
C MET A 154 16.19 4.06 -3.99
N VAL A 155 17.28 3.62 -3.35
CA VAL A 155 17.28 3.13 -1.97
C VAL A 155 16.86 4.23 -1.00
N THR A 156 17.46 5.41 -1.14
CA THR A 156 17.16 6.56 -0.27
C THR A 156 15.70 6.98 -0.42
N SER A 157 15.19 7.09 -1.66
CA SER A 157 13.79 7.42 -1.91
C SER A 157 12.83 6.35 -1.35
N TYR A 158 13.17 5.07 -1.48
CA TYR A 158 12.43 3.97 -0.87
C TYR A 158 12.33 4.11 0.66
N ILE A 159 13.48 4.34 1.33
CA ILE A 159 13.53 4.49 2.78
C ILE A 159 12.71 5.70 3.23
N ILE A 160 12.86 6.86 2.56
CA ILE A 160 12.09 8.08 2.88
C ILE A 160 10.59 7.83 2.74
N ARG A 161 10.13 7.20 1.66
CA ARG A 161 8.69 6.88 1.46
C ARG A 161 8.16 5.96 2.55
N LYS A 162 8.93 4.92 2.93
CA LYS A 162 8.54 3.99 4.00
C LYS A 162 8.53 4.67 5.36
N MET A 163 9.55 5.46 5.69
CA MET A 163 9.61 6.21 6.95
C MET A 163 8.47 7.21 7.04
N ALA A 164 8.20 7.98 5.97
CA ALA A 164 7.09 8.93 5.94
C ALA A 164 5.74 8.24 6.13
N PHE A 165 5.51 7.13 5.43
CA PHE A 165 4.28 6.35 5.55
C PHE A 165 4.05 5.80 6.97
N TRP A 166 5.08 5.18 7.56
CA TRP A 166 4.99 4.61 8.90
C TRP A 166 4.94 5.67 9.99
N SER A 167 5.66 6.78 9.83
CA SER A 167 5.61 7.93 10.73
C SER A 167 4.22 8.56 10.75
N LEU A 168 3.63 8.79 9.58
CA LEU A 168 2.25 9.30 9.49
C LEU A 168 1.25 8.34 10.12
N SER A 169 1.38 7.05 9.83
CA SER A 169 0.51 6.02 10.44
C SER A 169 0.65 6.02 11.95
N PHE A 170 1.88 6.04 12.48
CA PHE A 170 2.15 6.10 13.91
C PHE A 170 1.54 7.35 14.54
N ALA A 171 1.71 8.52 13.94
CA ALA A 171 1.13 9.77 14.44
C ALA A 171 -0.41 9.70 14.51
N LEU A 172 -1.05 9.13 13.49
CA LEU A 172 -2.51 8.95 13.47
C LEU A 172 -3.01 8.00 14.56
N PHE A 173 -2.25 6.94 14.90
CA PHE A 173 -2.61 6.04 16.01
C PHE A 173 -2.27 6.62 17.39
N ALA A 174 -1.18 7.37 17.49
CA ALA A 174 -0.73 7.98 18.73
C ALA A 174 -1.65 9.13 19.17
N PHE A 175 -2.30 9.83 18.24
CA PHE A 175 -3.10 11.02 18.56
C PHE A 175 -4.19 10.76 19.63
N PRO A 176 -5.06 9.74 19.52
CA PRO A 176 -6.01 9.43 20.60
C PRO A 176 -5.34 9.01 21.91
N VAL A 177 -4.22 8.28 21.85
CA VAL A 177 -3.49 7.83 23.05
C VAL A 177 -2.94 9.02 23.82
N VAL A 178 -2.28 9.95 23.11
CA VAL A 178 -1.75 11.17 23.70
C VAL A 178 -2.87 11.96 24.36
N TYR A 179 -3.99 12.17 23.65
CA TYR A 179 -5.14 12.87 24.21
C TYR A 179 -5.67 12.23 25.52
N LEU A 180 -5.82 10.91 25.54
CA LEU A 180 -6.33 10.17 26.71
C LEU A 180 -5.35 10.16 27.89
N ILE A 181 -4.05 10.27 27.65
CA ILE A 181 -3.02 10.22 28.69
C ILE A 181 -2.69 11.61 29.25
N THR A 182 -2.83 12.68 28.47
CA THR A 182 -2.56 14.07 28.90
C THR A 182 -3.12 14.43 30.29
N PRO A 183 -4.38 14.11 30.67
CA PRO A 183 -4.90 14.53 31.97
C PRO A 183 -4.17 13.90 33.17
N PHE A 184 -3.45 12.79 32.99
CA PHE A 184 -2.67 12.16 34.06
C PHE A 184 -1.35 12.89 34.35
N PHE A 185 -0.87 13.75 33.44
CA PHE A 185 0.38 14.50 33.58
C PHE A 185 0.18 15.98 33.93
N SER A 186 -1.07 16.47 33.91
CA SER A 186 -1.41 17.86 34.21
C SER A 186 -1.76 18.12 35.69
N HIS A 187 -1.46 17.15 36.58
CA HIS A 187 -1.58 17.28 38.04
C HIS A 187 -0.22 17.59 38.66
#